data_AF-A0A1J8Q4E7-F1
#
_entry.id   AF-A0A1J8Q4E7-F1
#
_cell.length_a   1.000
_cell.length_b   1.000
_cell.length_c   1.000
_cell.angle_alpha   90.00
_cell.angle_beta   90.00
_cell.angle_gamma   90.00
#
_symmetry.space_group_name_H-M   'P 1'
#
loop_
_entity.id
_entity.type
_entity.pdbx_description
1 polymer ?
#
loop_
_entity_poly.entity_id
_entity_poly.type
_entity_poly.pdbx_seq_one_letter_code
_entity_poly.pdbx_strand_id
1 'polypeptide(L)'
;MLSARKAAVWLFLVVEHVLTAQTPLSTDYHKESLDFYSHSGLGRDPWQWDLDEPPAVNATGNLVFETTNSLLQHWANTRHRIGHTIVPGTVPVGTILYHGAITGPHIPTSLDWVATEPEYSMIFCHGTVETGCWHATFAVTRPMKVLYFDGSSSAELPEGTMDTQDLVAWSKMKPEWVDNEPQRIQDLCKWGLKNGVNGFDGN
;
A
#
# COMPACT_ATOMS: atom_id res chain seq x y z
N MET A 1 12.89 14.42 64.24
CA MET A 1 12.75 13.31 63.28
C MET A 1 11.28 13.18 62.92
N LEU A 2 10.88 13.64 61.74
CA LEU A 2 9.54 13.46 61.19
C LEU A 2 9.73 12.91 59.77
N SER A 3 9.36 11.65 59.59
CA SER A 3 9.53 10.88 58.35
C SER A 3 8.49 11.33 57.33
N ALA A 4 8.93 11.94 56.24
CA ALA A 4 8.08 12.29 55.11
C ALA A 4 7.79 11.02 54.29
N ARG A 5 6.56 10.50 54.38
CA ARG A 5 6.08 9.45 53.49
C ARG A 5 5.82 10.07 52.10
N LYS A 6 6.60 9.66 51.10
CA LYS A 6 6.30 9.94 49.69
C LYS A 6 5.09 9.10 49.28
N ALA A 7 3.98 9.73 48.93
CA ALA A 7 2.85 9.06 48.30
C ALA A 7 3.18 8.83 46.82
N ALA A 8 3.30 7.57 46.42
CA ALA A 8 3.34 7.19 45.01
C ALA A 8 1.89 7.14 44.50
N VAL A 9 1.54 8.07 43.61
CA VAL A 9 0.26 8.07 42.91
C VAL A 9 0.39 7.09 41.74
N TRP A 10 -0.26 5.94 41.85
CA TRP A 10 -0.45 5.04 40.72
C TRP A 10 -1.71 5.48 39.97
N LEU A 11 -1.52 6.09 38.79
CA LEU A 11 -2.61 6.26 37.84
C LEU A 11 -2.91 4.88 37.23
N PHE A 12 -3.94 4.21 37.75
CA PHE A 12 -4.59 3.14 37.02
C PHE A 12 -5.49 3.80 35.96
N LEU A 13 -5.07 3.75 34.69
CA LEU A 13 -5.99 3.93 33.58
C LEU A 13 -6.98 2.76 33.65
N VAL A 14 -8.22 3.06 34.03
CA VAL A 14 -9.34 2.16 33.82
C VAL A 14 -9.52 2.09 32.31
N VAL A 15 -9.04 1.02 31.70
CA VAL A 15 -9.38 0.68 30.32
C VAL A 15 -10.84 0.23 30.36
N GLU A 16 -11.76 1.18 30.24
CA GLU A 16 -13.12 0.84 29.88
C GLU A 16 -13.09 0.34 28.43
N HIS A 17 -13.23 -0.98 28.30
CA HIS A 17 -13.71 -1.70 27.11
C HIS A 17 -13.31 -1.10 25.76
N VAL A 18 -12.01 -1.04 25.47
CA VAL A 18 -11.61 -1.11 24.07
C VAL A 18 -11.83 -2.57 23.66
N LEU A 19 -12.94 -2.84 22.97
CA LEU A 19 -13.12 -4.08 22.21
C LEU A 19 -12.05 -4.11 21.11
N THR A 20 -10.84 -4.54 21.45
CA THR A 20 -9.82 -4.85 20.44
C THR A 20 -10.20 -6.17 19.79
N ALA A 21 -11.02 -6.11 18.75
CA ALA A 21 -11.18 -7.22 17.83
C ALA A 21 -9.95 -7.27 16.92
N GLN A 22 -8.97 -8.12 17.25
CA GLN A 22 -8.00 -8.56 16.25
C GLN A 22 -8.72 -9.57 15.36
N THR A 23 -9.30 -9.11 14.26
CA THR A 23 -9.76 -9.99 13.19
C THR A 23 -8.51 -10.56 12.50
N PRO A 24 -8.26 -11.88 12.54
CA PRO A 24 -7.22 -12.46 11.71
C PRO A 24 -7.55 -12.15 10.25
N LEU A 25 -6.56 -11.65 9.51
CA LEU A 25 -6.64 -11.58 8.05
C LEU A 25 -6.63 -13.02 7.52
N SER A 26 -7.82 -13.64 7.49
CA SER A 26 -8.03 -14.96 6.88
C SER A 26 -7.94 -14.83 5.37
N THR A 27 -7.25 -15.76 4.71
CA THR A 27 -7.11 -15.78 3.24
C THR A 27 -8.33 -16.33 2.52
N ASP A 28 -9.31 -16.87 3.24
CA ASP A 28 -10.54 -17.46 2.70
C ASP A 28 -11.70 -16.44 2.62
N TYR A 29 -11.52 -15.33 1.89
CA TYR A 29 -12.58 -14.32 1.71
C TYR A 29 -13.69 -14.73 0.73
N HIS A 30 -13.50 -15.80 -0.05
CA HIS A 30 -14.42 -16.13 -1.15
C HIS A 30 -15.70 -16.89 -0.76
N LYS A 31 -15.92 -17.20 0.53
CA LYS A 31 -17.01 -18.10 0.92
C LYS A 31 -18.04 -17.59 1.92
N GLU A 32 -17.84 -16.42 2.53
CA GLU A 32 -18.87 -15.82 3.39
C GLU A 32 -19.70 -14.78 2.61
N SER A 33 -20.75 -15.35 2.01
CA SER A 33 -22.06 -14.79 1.66
C SER A 33 -22.27 -13.27 1.76
N LEU A 34 -22.78 -12.73 0.64
CA LEU A 34 -23.36 -11.42 0.37
C LEU A 34 -24.62 -11.08 1.20
N ASP A 35 -24.70 -11.49 2.46
CA ASP A 35 -25.87 -11.26 3.31
C ASP A 35 -25.82 -9.90 4.02
N PHE A 36 -25.69 -8.82 3.24
CA PHE A 36 -25.88 -7.45 3.72
C PHE A 36 -27.28 -7.24 4.35
N TYR A 37 -28.25 -8.09 4.02
CA TYR A 37 -29.64 -7.99 4.46
C TYR A 37 -29.97 -8.77 5.74
N SER A 38 -29.12 -9.67 6.24
CA SER A 38 -29.48 -10.52 7.39
C SER A 38 -29.49 -9.77 8.73
N HIS A 39 -28.81 -8.61 8.82
CA HIS A 39 -28.83 -7.75 10.01
C HIS A 39 -29.95 -6.70 10.01
N SER A 40 -30.74 -6.59 8.94
CA SER A 40 -31.93 -5.74 8.92
C SER A 40 -33.12 -6.47 9.56
N GLY A 41 -33.07 -6.59 10.90
CA GLY A 41 -34.26 -6.93 11.67
C GLY A 41 -35.40 -5.98 11.28
N LEU A 42 -36.48 -6.53 10.73
CA LEU A 42 -37.74 -5.84 10.45
C LEU A 42 -38.25 -5.19 11.73
N GLY A 43 -37.84 -3.95 12.00
CA GLY A 43 -38.21 -3.23 13.23
C GLY A 43 -37.23 -2.19 13.76
N ARG A 44 -36.00 -2.07 13.20
CA ARG A 44 -35.06 -1.02 13.63
C ARG A 44 -35.27 0.28 12.86
N ASP A 45 -35.36 1.40 13.59
CA ASP A 45 -35.30 2.74 13.03
C ASP A 45 -33.91 2.95 12.39
N PRO A 46 -33.82 3.21 11.06
CA PRO A 46 -32.55 3.42 10.37
C PRO A 46 -31.73 4.59 10.92
N TRP A 47 -32.33 5.47 11.72
CA TRP A 47 -31.70 6.67 12.29
C TRP A 47 -31.25 6.50 13.73
N GLN A 48 -31.52 5.34 14.35
CA GLN A 48 -31.13 5.07 15.73
C GLN A 48 -29.72 4.46 15.79
N TRP A 49 -28.77 5.27 16.22
CA TRP A 49 -27.39 4.83 16.48
C TRP A 49 -27.34 4.01 17.78
N ASP A 50 -26.93 2.76 17.68
CA ASP A 50 -26.65 1.88 18.82
C ASP A 50 -25.14 1.69 18.96
N LEU A 51 -24.54 2.27 20.01
CA LEU A 51 -23.09 2.17 20.26
C LEU A 51 -22.70 0.85 20.94
N ASP A 52 -23.68 0.10 21.45
CA ASP A 52 -23.45 -1.22 22.06
C ASP A 52 -23.48 -2.34 21.02
N GLU A 53 -23.97 -2.07 19.81
CA GLU A 53 -23.92 -3.00 18.69
C GLU A 53 -22.51 -3.03 18.07
N PRO A 54 -21.82 -4.19 18.06
CA PRO A 54 -20.52 -4.29 17.41
C PRO A 54 -20.65 -4.09 15.89
N PRO A 55 -19.63 -3.54 15.22
CA PRO A 55 -19.61 -3.45 13.76
C PRO A 55 -19.83 -4.82 13.13
N ALA A 56 -20.46 -4.85 11.95
CA ALA A 56 -20.56 -6.07 11.17
C ALA A 56 -19.15 -6.64 10.91
N VAL A 57 -19.02 -7.97 10.90
CA VAL A 57 -17.71 -8.64 10.71
C VAL A 57 -17.04 -8.28 9.38
N ASN A 58 -17.84 -7.84 8.39
CA ASN A 58 -17.40 -7.38 7.07
C ASN A 58 -17.42 -5.85 6.94
N ALA A 59 -17.56 -5.10 8.03
CA ALA A 59 -17.48 -3.65 8.01
C ALA A 59 -16.03 -3.21 7.73
N THR A 60 -15.69 -3.06 6.45
CA THR A 60 -14.35 -2.65 5.98
C THR A 60 -14.27 -1.17 5.60
N GLY A 61 -15.39 -0.43 5.67
CA GLY A 61 -15.45 0.97 5.22
C GLY A 61 -14.48 1.90 5.96
N ASN A 62 -14.20 1.64 7.23
CA ASN A 62 -13.20 2.38 8.00
C ASN A 62 -11.78 2.21 7.44
N LEU A 63 -11.45 1.06 6.82
CA LEU A 63 -10.14 0.81 6.23
C LEU A 63 -9.89 1.72 5.02
N VAL A 64 -10.94 2.07 4.26
CA VAL A 64 -10.83 3.00 3.13
C VAL A 64 -10.37 4.37 3.61
N PHE A 65 -11.01 4.92 4.65
CA PHE A 65 -10.62 6.21 5.22
C PHE A 65 -9.25 6.15 5.89
N GLU A 66 -8.91 5.01 6.51
CA GLU A 66 -7.58 4.81 7.07
C GLU A 66 -6.49 4.84 6.00
N THR A 67 -6.72 4.33 4.79
CA THR A 67 -5.73 4.42 3.70
C THR A 67 -5.41 5.87 3.34
N THR A 68 -6.41 6.77 3.34
CA THR A 68 -6.16 8.20 3.10
C THR A 68 -5.30 8.83 4.20
N ASN A 69 -5.52 8.44 5.46
CA ASN A 69 -4.69 8.87 6.59
C ASN A 69 -3.27 8.26 6.52
N SER A 70 -3.16 7.04 6.01
CA SER A 70 -1.92 6.25 5.91
C SER A 70 -1.05 6.61 4.71
N LEU A 71 -1.52 7.48 3.82
CA LEU A 71 -0.82 7.88 2.62
C LEU A 71 0.64 8.28 2.92
N LEU A 72 1.59 7.64 2.23
CA LEU A 72 3.04 7.83 2.39
C LEU A 72 3.59 7.48 3.79
N GLN A 73 2.82 6.78 4.63
CA GLN A 73 3.26 6.28 5.92
C GLN A 73 3.69 4.81 5.81
N HIS A 74 4.97 4.55 6.03
CA HIS A 74 5.53 3.20 5.91
C HIS A 74 4.78 2.14 6.75
N TRP A 75 4.68 2.32 8.06
CA TRP A 75 4.17 1.26 8.95
C TRP A 75 2.69 0.94 8.79
N ALA A 76 1.87 1.95 8.47
CA ALA A 76 0.45 1.74 8.26
C ALA A 76 0.23 0.91 6.98
N ASN A 77 0.94 1.26 5.89
CA ASN A 77 0.90 0.53 4.63
C ASN A 77 1.51 -0.88 4.71
N THR A 78 2.49 -1.13 5.58
CA THR A 78 3.00 -2.49 5.83
C THR A 78 1.97 -3.38 6.53
N ARG A 79 1.19 -2.82 7.46
CA ARG A 79 0.15 -3.58 8.19
C ARG A 79 -1.12 -3.76 7.36
N HIS A 80 -1.54 -2.71 6.67
CA HIS A 80 -2.69 -2.70 5.77
C HIS A 80 -2.21 -2.66 4.33
N ARG A 81 -1.83 -3.84 3.82
CA ARG A 81 -1.14 -3.99 2.54
C ARG A 81 -2.00 -3.61 1.33
N ILE A 82 -3.32 -3.73 1.45
CA ILE A 82 -4.26 -3.42 0.38
C ILE A 82 -4.56 -1.91 0.43
N GLY A 83 -3.85 -1.16 -0.41
CA GLY A 83 -4.07 0.27 -0.58
C GLY A 83 -5.28 0.57 -1.46
N HIS A 84 -6.04 1.61 -1.10
CA HIS A 84 -7.21 2.06 -1.87
C HIS A 84 -7.05 3.50 -2.40
N THR A 85 -5.89 4.12 -2.12
CA THR A 85 -5.62 5.51 -2.43
C THR A 85 -4.65 5.59 -3.61
N ILE A 86 -5.01 6.41 -4.61
CA ILE A 86 -4.21 6.68 -5.81
C ILE A 86 -3.97 8.18 -5.87
N VAL A 87 -2.70 8.60 -5.88
CA VAL A 87 -2.35 10.02 -5.73
C VAL A 87 -1.46 10.49 -6.88
N PRO A 88 -1.86 11.52 -7.64
CA PRO A 88 -0.95 12.15 -8.58
C PRO A 88 0.16 12.90 -7.84
N GLY A 89 1.39 12.67 -8.25
CA GLY A 89 2.59 13.29 -7.69
C GLY A 89 3.45 13.98 -8.75
N THR A 90 4.46 14.72 -8.29
CA THR A 90 5.51 15.23 -9.17
C THR A 90 6.86 15.01 -8.50
N VAL A 91 7.74 14.30 -9.20
CA VAL A 91 9.14 14.15 -8.81
C VAL A 91 9.91 15.38 -9.32
N PRO A 92 10.52 16.19 -8.44
CA PRO A 92 11.19 17.41 -8.83
C PRO A 92 12.52 17.17 -9.58
N VAL A 93 12.98 18.20 -10.29
CA VAL A 93 14.31 18.21 -10.89
C VAL A 93 15.37 18.10 -9.80
N GLY A 94 16.40 17.29 -10.04
CA GLY A 94 17.47 17.04 -9.10
C GLY A 94 17.20 15.91 -8.11
N THR A 95 16.00 15.32 -8.09
CA THR A 95 15.78 14.08 -7.35
C THR A 95 16.73 13.00 -7.85
N ILE A 96 17.38 12.33 -6.91
CA ILE A 96 18.28 11.21 -7.18
C ILE A 96 17.48 9.91 -7.12
N LEU A 97 17.66 9.07 -8.13
CA LEU A 97 17.03 7.77 -8.25
C LEU A 97 18.10 6.70 -8.50
N TYR A 98 17.82 5.47 -8.11
CA TYR A 98 18.76 4.37 -8.11
C TYR A 98 18.20 3.17 -8.86
N HIS A 99 19.07 2.40 -9.50
CA HIS A 99 18.68 1.19 -10.23
C HIS A 99 19.72 0.10 -10.04
N GLY A 100 19.29 -1.06 -9.58
CA GLY A 100 20.13 -2.26 -9.48
C GLY A 100 19.88 -3.17 -10.67
N ALA A 101 20.92 -3.45 -11.45
CA ALA A 101 20.82 -4.32 -12.61
C ALA A 101 21.05 -5.79 -12.23
N ILE A 102 20.09 -6.65 -12.61
CA ILE A 102 20.19 -8.11 -12.46
C ILE A 102 21.15 -8.69 -13.52
N THR A 103 21.17 -8.14 -14.74
CA THR A 103 21.88 -8.73 -15.89
C THR A 103 22.87 -7.75 -16.52
N GLY A 104 24.03 -7.58 -15.88
CA GLY A 104 25.19 -6.90 -16.46
C GLY A 104 25.05 -5.37 -16.60
N PRO A 105 26.04 -4.72 -17.25
CA PRO A 105 26.04 -3.28 -17.46
C PRO A 105 24.91 -2.88 -18.39
N HIS A 106 23.82 -2.35 -17.83
CA HIS A 106 22.83 -1.69 -18.67
C HIS A 106 22.26 -0.47 -17.94
N ILE A 107 22.25 0.64 -18.65
CA ILE A 107 21.33 1.73 -18.37
C ILE A 107 20.03 1.31 -19.06
N PRO A 108 18.90 1.27 -18.35
CA PRO A 108 17.65 0.86 -18.97
C PRO A 108 17.32 1.72 -20.20
N THR A 109 17.13 1.07 -21.35
CA THR A 109 16.71 1.71 -22.61
C THR A 109 15.27 1.40 -22.99
N SER A 110 14.70 0.39 -22.33
CA SER A 110 13.30 0.01 -22.37
C SER A 110 12.65 0.25 -21.01
N LEU A 111 11.40 -0.19 -20.89
CA LEU A 111 10.65 -0.15 -19.65
C LEU A 111 11.41 -0.86 -18.53
N ASP A 112 11.58 -0.16 -17.41
CA ASP A 112 12.31 -0.63 -16.23
C ASP A 112 11.98 0.27 -15.03
N TRP A 113 12.45 -0.12 -13.85
CA TRP A 113 12.18 0.56 -12.58
C TRP A 113 13.40 1.32 -12.06
N VAL A 114 13.11 2.28 -11.19
CA VAL A 114 14.08 3.02 -10.40
C VAL A 114 13.51 3.19 -8.99
N ALA A 115 14.38 3.26 -7.99
CA ALA A 115 14.00 3.46 -6.59
C ALA A 115 14.51 4.80 -6.06
N THR A 116 13.80 5.38 -5.10
CA THR A 116 14.28 6.55 -4.34
C THR A 116 15.31 6.15 -3.28
N GLU A 117 15.34 4.88 -2.88
CA GLU A 117 16.22 4.34 -1.85
C GLU A 117 17.37 3.54 -2.49
N PRO A 118 18.63 3.88 -2.20
CA PRO A 118 19.77 3.13 -2.72
C PRO A 118 19.80 1.70 -2.15
N GLU A 119 19.42 1.50 -0.89
CA GLU A 119 19.45 0.19 -0.24
C GLU A 119 18.45 -0.77 -0.88
N TYR A 120 17.24 -0.31 -1.19
CA TYR A 120 16.23 -1.12 -1.87
C TYR A 120 16.73 -1.57 -3.24
N SER A 121 17.27 -0.64 -4.03
CA SER A 121 17.79 -0.95 -5.36
C SER A 121 19.04 -1.84 -5.33
N MET A 122 19.87 -1.77 -4.29
CA MET A 122 21.05 -2.62 -4.14
C MET A 122 20.69 -4.12 -4.01
N ILE A 123 19.51 -4.45 -3.48
CA ILE A 123 19.06 -5.85 -3.35
C ILE A 123 18.94 -6.50 -4.74
N PHE A 124 18.58 -5.71 -5.76
CA PHE A 124 18.45 -6.18 -7.14
C PHE A 124 19.76 -6.16 -7.94
N CYS A 125 20.88 -5.77 -7.31
CA CYS A 125 22.20 -5.78 -7.90
C CYS A 125 22.78 -7.22 -7.88
N HIS A 126 22.19 -8.13 -8.67
CA HIS A 126 22.54 -9.56 -8.69
C HIS A 126 23.78 -9.85 -9.57
N GLY A 127 24.95 -9.44 -9.09
CA GLY A 127 26.24 -9.74 -9.72
C GLY A 127 26.92 -11.02 -9.21
N THR A 128 27.83 -11.58 -10.01
CA THR A 128 28.81 -12.56 -9.50
C THR A 128 30.10 -11.87 -9.08
N VAL A 129 31.01 -12.60 -8.41
CA VAL A 129 32.36 -12.09 -8.08
C VAL A 129 33.13 -11.68 -9.34
N GLU A 130 32.86 -12.33 -10.47
CA GLU A 130 33.58 -12.12 -11.73
C GLU A 130 33.00 -10.96 -12.54
N THR A 131 31.67 -10.84 -12.61
CA THR A 131 31.01 -9.80 -13.41
C THR A 131 30.75 -8.52 -12.62
N GLY A 132 30.83 -8.59 -11.29
CA GLY A 132 30.32 -7.55 -10.41
C GLY A 132 28.83 -7.32 -10.60
N CYS A 133 28.32 -6.26 -9.98
CA CYS A 133 26.95 -5.80 -10.13
C CYS A 133 26.93 -4.31 -10.52
N TRP A 134 25.88 -3.89 -11.24
CA TRP A 134 25.74 -2.51 -11.69
C TRP A 134 24.64 -1.82 -10.90
N HIS A 135 25.03 -0.77 -10.18
CA HIS A 135 24.13 0.10 -9.44
C HIS A 135 24.23 1.50 -10.02
N ALA A 136 23.23 1.87 -10.80
CA ALA A 136 23.19 3.16 -11.48
C ALA A 136 22.52 4.21 -10.59
N THR A 137 23.04 5.44 -10.67
CA THR A 137 22.46 6.63 -10.06
C THR A 137 22.01 7.58 -11.15
N PHE A 138 20.75 7.97 -11.13
CA PHE A 138 20.13 8.91 -12.05
C PHE A 138 19.76 10.19 -11.33
N ALA A 139 19.81 11.31 -12.04
CA ALA A 139 19.28 12.58 -11.58
C ALA A 139 18.13 12.99 -12.51
N VAL A 140 16.98 13.32 -11.91
CA VAL A 140 15.80 13.78 -12.65
C VAL A 140 16.10 15.13 -13.30
N THR A 141 16.04 15.22 -14.63
CA THR A 141 16.39 16.42 -15.39
C THR A 141 15.20 17.31 -15.75
N ARG A 142 13.97 16.81 -15.57
CA ARG A 142 12.71 17.52 -15.79
C ARG A 142 11.66 17.02 -14.80
N PRO A 143 10.69 17.85 -14.37
CA PRO A 143 9.64 17.38 -13.46
C PRO A 143 8.91 16.18 -14.06
N MET A 144 8.83 15.08 -13.31
CA MET A 144 8.13 13.87 -13.75
C MET A 144 6.80 13.77 -13.02
N LYS A 145 5.70 13.76 -13.76
CA LYS A 145 4.38 13.48 -13.21
C LYS A 145 4.28 11.99 -12.93
N VAL A 146 3.97 11.61 -11.71
CA VAL A 146 3.85 10.19 -11.32
C VAL A 146 2.47 9.92 -10.75
N LEU A 147 2.08 8.66 -10.75
CA LEU A 147 0.90 8.18 -10.02
C LEU A 147 1.39 7.26 -8.92
N TYR A 148 1.15 7.63 -7.67
CA TYR A 148 1.48 6.85 -6.49
C TYR A 148 0.32 5.94 -6.11
N PHE A 149 0.63 4.67 -5.88
CA PHE A 149 -0.28 3.66 -5.36
C PHE A 149 0.07 3.39 -3.89
N ASP A 150 -0.89 3.59 -3.01
CA ASP A 150 -0.72 3.41 -1.56
C ASP A 150 -0.75 1.92 -1.16
N GLY A 151 -0.53 1.61 0.12
CA GLY A 151 -0.42 0.23 0.59
C GLY A 151 0.94 -0.39 0.26
N SER A 152 0.97 -1.71 0.10
CA SER A 152 2.16 -2.46 -0.35
C SER A 152 2.02 -2.79 -1.84
N SER A 153 1.74 -1.77 -2.66
CA SER A 153 1.43 -1.95 -4.08
C SER A 153 2.58 -2.48 -4.94
N SER A 154 3.83 -2.37 -4.46
CA SER A 154 4.99 -2.98 -5.09
C SER A 154 5.17 -4.45 -4.71
N ALA A 155 4.38 -4.97 -3.76
CA ALA A 155 4.33 -6.40 -3.49
C ALA A 155 3.39 -7.08 -4.51
N GLU A 156 3.89 -8.09 -5.21
CA GLU A 156 3.08 -8.88 -6.14
C GLU A 156 2.33 -9.98 -5.38
N LEU A 157 1.21 -9.61 -4.73
CA LEU A 157 0.37 -10.55 -4.00
C LEU A 157 -1.04 -10.65 -4.61
N PRO A 158 -1.57 -11.86 -4.85
CA PRO A 158 -2.90 -12.04 -5.42
C PRO A 158 -4.03 -11.55 -4.49
N GLU A 159 -3.74 -11.29 -3.21
CA GLU A 159 -4.69 -10.79 -2.21
C GLU A 159 -4.96 -9.27 -2.28
N GLY A 160 -4.81 -8.65 -3.45
CA GLY A 160 -5.34 -7.31 -3.74
C GLY A 160 -4.34 -6.14 -3.67
N THR A 161 -3.07 -6.41 -3.40
CA THR A 161 -2.00 -5.37 -3.38
C THR A 161 -1.89 -4.59 -4.69
N MET A 162 -2.24 -5.21 -5.82
CA MET A 162 -2.19 -4.59 -7.15
C MET A 162 -3.55 -4.13 -7.68
N ASP A 163 -4.62 -4.20 -6.89
CA ASP A 163 -5.98 -3.88 -7.35
C ASP A 163 -6.10 -2.46 -7.90
N THR A 164 -5.43 -1.49 -7.26
CA THR A 164 -5.41 -0.10 -7.72
C THR A 164 -4.65 0.07 -9.04
N GLN A 165 -3.58 -0.69 -9.25
CA GLN A 165 -2.87 -0.71 -10.54
C GLN A 165 -3.74 -1.31 -11.64
N ASP A 166 -4.40 -2.43 -11.37
CA ASP A 166 -5.28 -3.13 -12.29
C ASP A 166 -6.50 -2.27 -12.68
N LEU A 167 -7.07 -1.53 -11.73
CA LEU A 167 -8.14 -0.57 -11.99
C LEU A 167 -7.69 0.55 -12.94
N VAL A 168 -6.46 1.05 -12.81
CA VAL A 168 -5.91 2.06 -13.73
C VAL A 168 -5.62 1.47 -15.10
N ALA A 169 -5.00 0.28 -15.17
CA ALA A 169 -4.63 -0.37 -16.42
C ALA A 169 -5.83 -0.86 -17.22
N TRP A 170 -6.81 -1.48 -16.54
CA TRP A 170 -7.84 -2.31 -17.16
C TRP A 170 -9.27 -2.00 -16.71
N SER A 171 -9.47 -1.03 -15.79
CA SER A 171 -10.78 -0.67 -15.22
C SER A 171 -11.50 -1.82 -14.52
N LYS A 172 -10.75 -2.83 -14.10
CA LYS A 172 -11.22 -3.98 -13.32
C LYS A 172 -10.03 -4.64 -12.63
N MET A 173 -10.27 -5.21 -11.45
CA MET A 173 -9.29 -6.03 -10.72
C MET A 173 -9.08 -7.36 -11.45
N LYS A 174 -7.85 -7.85 -11.52
CA LYS A 174 -7.48 -9.11 -12.19
C LYS A 174 -6.49 -9.89 -11.30
N PRO A 175 -6.92 -10.39 -10.12
CA PRO A 175 -6.04 -11.11 -9.20
C PRO A 175 -5.38 -12.34 -9.84
N GLU A 176 -6.00 -12.94 -10.85
CA GLU A 176 -5.46 -14.06 -11.62
C GLU A 176 -4.25 -13.68 -12.50
N TRP A 177 -3.96 -12.39 -12.65
CA TRP A 177 -2.86 -11.85 -13.45
C TRP A 177 -1.72 -11.33 -12.58
N VAL A 178 -1.61 -11.75 -11.32
CA VAL A 178 -0.57 -11.27 -10.39
C VAL A 178 0.83 -11.28 -11.03
N ASP A 179 1.25 -12.44 -11.54
CA ASP A 179 2.56 -12.67 -12.18
C ASP A 179 2.69 -12.08 -13.60
N ASN A 180 1.68 -11.38 -14.11
CA ASN A 180 1.68 -10.78 -15.45
C ASN A 180 2.17 -9.32 -15.42
N GLU A 181 3.21 -9.06 -14.63
CA GLU A 181 3.84 -7.76 -14.45
C GLU A 181 4.25 -7.11 -15.78
N PRO A 182 4.87 -7.81 -16.76
CA PRO A 182 5.25 -7.21 -18.03
C PRO A 182 4.07 -6.62 -18.83
N GLN A 183 2.92 -7.29 -18.85
CA GLN A 183 1.74 -6.77 -19.54
C GLN A 183 1.11 -5.61 -18.76
N ARG A 184 1.05 -5.73 -17.42
CA ARG A 184 0.53 -4.66 -16.54
C ARG A 184 1.30 -3.37 -16.75
N ILE A 185 2.62 -3.40 -16.68
CA ILE A 185 3.43 -2.20 -16.82
C ILE A 185 3.34 -1.61 -18.24
N GLN A 186 3.22 -2.43 -19.28
CA GLN A 186 3.00 -1.95 -20.65
C GLN A 186 1.66 -1.22 -20.80
N ASP A 187 0.59 -1.77 -20.25
CA ASP A 187 -0.75 -1.16 -20.30
C ASP A 187 -0.84 0.10 -19.43
N LEU A 188 -0.21 0.10 -18.25
CA LEU A 188 -0.04 1.28 -17.42
C LEU A 188 0.72 2.36 -18.18
N CYS A 189 1.84 2.06 -18.84
CA CYS A 189 2.56 3.03 -19.66
C CYS A 189 1.70 3.60 -20.80
N LYS A 190 0.91 2.76 -21.47
CA LYS A 190 -0.03 3.22 -22.50
C LYS A 190 -1.08 4.17 -21.92
N TRP A 191 -1.63 3.86 -20.75
CA TRP A 191 -2.55 4.74 -20.03
C TRP A 191 -1.85 6.04 -19.60
N GLY A 192 -0.63 5.96 -19.07
CA GLY A 192 0.13 7.11 -18.58
C GLY A 192 0.48 8.08 -19.71
N LEU A 193 0.94 7.58 -20.85
CA LEU A 193 1.22 8.38 -22.05
C LEU A 193 -0.01 9.17 -22.51
N LYS A 194 -1.19 8.55 -22.49
CA LYS A 194 -2.46 9.22 -22.84
C LYS A 194 -2.83 10.33 -21.84
N ASN A 195 -2.48 10.16 -20.56
CA ASN A 195 -2.87 11.06 -19.48
C ASN A 195 -1.75 12.02 -19.03
N GLY A 196 -0.59 12.00 -19.70
CA GLY A 196 0.55 12.83 -19.35
C GLY A 196 1.25 12.44 -18.04
N VAL A 197 1.15 11.16 -17.63
CA VAL A 197 1.89 10.57 -16.51
C VAL A 197 3.18 9.93 -17.05
N ASN A 198 4.28 10.14 -16.33
CA ASN A 198 5.63 9.73 -16.71
C ASN A 198 6.13 8.51 -15.96
N GLY A 199 5.50 8.13 -14.84
CA GLY A 199 5.89 6.97 -14.05
C GLY A 199 4.78 6.55 -13.09
N PHE A 200 4.92 5.34 -12.58
CA PHE A 200 4.04 4.73 -11.60
C PHE A 200 4.91 4.38 -10.40
N ASP A 201 4.50 4.82 -9.22
CA ASP A 201 5.23 4.65 -7.98
C ASP A 201 4.41 3.77 -7.04
N GLY A 202 5.05 2.72 -6.53
CA GLY A 202 4.42 1.80 -5.61
C GLY A 202 5.26 1.68 -4.34
N ASN A 203 4.58 1.68 -3.20
CA ASN A 203 5.19 1.44 -1.88
C ASN A 203 5.27 -0.05 -1.53
#